data_AF-A6MN79-F1
#
_entry.id   AF-A6MN79-F1
#
_cell.length_a   1.000
_cell.length_b   1.000
_cell.length_c   1.000
_cell.angle_alpha   90.00
_cell.angle_beta   90.00
_cell.angle_gamma   90.00
#
_symmetry.space_group_name_H-M   'P 1'
#
loop_
_entity.id
_entity.type
_entity.pdbx_description
1 polymer ?
#
loop_
_entity_poly.entity_id
_entity_poly.type
_entity_poly.pdbx_seq_one_letter_code
_entity_poly.pdbx_strand_id
1 'polypeptide(L)'
;MKRKRLAELVREEAEALQGAPAPREEEAGEAPPARGLEAPSPGERPLPPYLTYVRKECRLRPDQLDALTALARRLNRERKGKGERITENTLIRWAVDLLLKKLELETGSDGKEVT
;
A
#
# COMPACT_ATOMS: atom_id res chain seq x y z
N MET A 1 57.23 -1.95 -10.35
CA MET A 1 55.91 -2.55 -10.61
C MET A 1 55.14 -1.64 -11.56
N LYS A 2 54.73 -2.12 -12.74
CA LYS A 2 54.01 -1.31 -13.74
C LYS A 2 52.52 -1.31 -13.39
N ARG A 3 51.91 -0.12 -13.20
CA ARG A 3 50.46 0.02 -12.97
C ARG A 3 49.74 -0.17 -14.31
N LYS A 4 48.85 -1.17 -14.40
CA LYS A 4 47.99 -1.38 -15.58
C LYS A 4 47.01 -0.20 -15.73
N ARG A 5 46.64 0.15 -16.96
CA ARG A 5 45.64 1.20 -17.21
C ARG A 5 44.24 0.62 -17.05
N LEU A 6 43.29 1.43 -16.58
CA LEU A 6 41.91 1.03 -16.29
C LEU A 6 41.23 0.30 -17.46
N ALA A 7 41.54 0.69 -18.71
CA ALA A 7 40.99 0.06 -19.91
C ALA A 7 41.42 -1.41 -20.10
N GLU A 8 42.59 -1.79 -19.58
CA GLU A 8 43.07 -3.18 -19.63
C GLU A 8 42.38 -4.04 -18.58
N LEU A 9 42.14 -3.49 -17.39
CA LEU A 9 41.38 -4.16 -16.33
C LEU A 9 39.93 -4.43 -16.74
N VAL A 10 39.28 -3.46 -17.39
CA VAL A 10 37.89 -3.58 -17.86
C VAL A 10 37.77 -4.62 -18.98
N ARG A 11 38.80 -4.77 -19.84
CA ARG A 11 38.83 -5.82 -20.86
C ARG A 11 39.08 -7.20 -20.26
N GLU A 12 40.01 -7.33 -19.30
CA GLU A 12 40.25 -8.58 -18.57
C GLU A 12 38.98 -9.05 -17.83
N GLU A 13 38.22 -8.13 -17.23
CA GLU A 13 36.96 -8.43 -16.52
C GLU A 13 35.83 -8.82 -17.48
N ALA A 14 35.73 -8.16 -18.64
CA ALA A 14 34.74 -8.48 -19.67
C ALA A 14 35.01 -9.84 -20.36
N GLU A 15 36.28 -10.20 -20.58
CA GLU A 15 36.66 -11.51 -21.11
C GLU A 15 36.46 -12.63 -20.08
N ALA A 16 36.71 -12.36 -18.79
CA ALA A 16 36.43 -13.31 -17.71
C ALA A 16 34.95 -13.68 -17.59
N LEU A 17 34.04 -12.75 -17.92
CA LEU A 17 32.59 -12.99 -17.94
C LEU A 17 32.13 -13.75 -19.19
N GLN A 18 32.82 -13.64 -20.33
CA GLN A 18 32.48 -14.36 -21.56
C GLN A 18 33.01 -15.80 -21.61
N GLY A 19 34.03 -16.14 -20.81
CA GLY A 19 34.60 -17.48 -20.69
C GLY A 19 33.94 -18.39 -19.63
N ALA A 20 32.97 -17.89 -18.87
CA ALA A 20 32.25 -18.69 -17.90
C ALA A 20 31.26 -19.63 -18.61
N PRO A 21 31.32 -20.97 -18.42
CA PRO A 21 30.31 -21.85 -18.97
C PRO A 21 28.95 -21.52 -18.37
N ALA A 22 27.92 -21.49 -19.20
CA ALA A 22 26.53 -21.32 -18.76
C ALA A 22 26.23 -22.30 -17.61
N PRO A 23 25.58 -21.87 -16.52
CA PRO A 23 25.19 -22.79 -15.46
C PRO A 23 24.29 -23.86 -16.07
N ARG A 24 24.72 -25.12 -15.92
CA ARG A 24 23.92 -26.31 -16.24
C ARG A 24 22.59 -26.21 -15.50
N GLU A 25 21.50 -26.44 -16.22
CA GLU A 25 20.22 -26.78 -15.62
C GLU A 25 20.40 -28.12 -14.88
N GLU A 26 20.69 -28.06 -13.58
CA GLU A 26 20.52 -29.18 -12.66
C GLU A 26 19.14 -29.07 -12.01
N GLU A 27 18.31 -30.07 -12.29
CA GLU A 27 17.05 -30.31 -11.60
C GLU A 27 17.27 -30.56 -10.09
N ALA A 28 16.31 -30.09 -9.30
CA ALA A 28 15.92 -30.54 -7.96
C ALA A 28 16.84 -30.24 -6.77
N GLY A 29 16.51 -29.14 -6.10
CA GLY A 29 16.64 -29.00 -4.65
C GLY A 29 15.44 -28.21 -4.11
N GLU A 30 14.38 -28.92 -3.74
CA GLU A 30 13.15 -28.37 -3.17
C GLU A 30 13.49 -27.45 -1.98
N ALA A 31 13.17 -26.16 -2.12
CA ALA A 31 13.28 -25.21 -1.03
C ALA A 31 12.40 -25.70 0.14
N PRO A 32 12.87 -25.66 1.39
CA PRO A 32 12.07 -26.12 2.53
C PRO A 32 10.73 -25.37 2.52
N PRO A 33 9.60 -26.08 2.69
CA PRO A 33 8.29 -25.45 2.61
C PRO A 33 8.23 -24.34 3.65
N ALA A 34 7.81 -23.15 3.21
CA ALA A 34 7.49 -22.05 4.08
C ALA A 34 6.45 -22.55 5.11
N ARG A 35 6.96 -22.93 6.28
CA ARG A 35 6.18 -23.52 7.37
C ARG A 35 5.18 -22.46 7.84
N GLY A 36 3.92 -22.62 7.46
CA GLY A 36 2.80 -21.93 8.12
C GLY A 36 2.01 -20.90 7.32
N LEU A 37 2.06 -20.90 5.99
CA LEU A 37 1.00 -20.27 5.19
C LEU A 37 0.36 -21.35 4.31
N GLU A 38 -0.39 -22.26 4.94
CA GLU A 38 -1.50 -22.88 4.21
C GLU A 38 -2.31 -21.72 3.64
N ALA A 39 -2.29 -21.56 2.32
CA ALA A 39 -3.24 -20.70 1.65
C ALA A 39 -4.63 -21.18 2.09
N PRO A 40 -5.44 -20.37 2.80
CA PRO A 40 -6.75 -20.82 3.22
C PRO A 40 -7.52 -21.29 1.99
N SER A 41 -8.10 -22.49 2.09
CA SER A 41 -8.97 -23.10 1.08
C SER A 41 -9.86 -22.05 0.41
N PRO A 42 -10.14 -22.13 -0.92
CA PRO A 42 -11.01 -21.21 -1.64
C PRO A 42 -12.50 -21.32 -1.22
N GLY A 43 -12.79 -21.40 0.07
CA GLY A 43 -14.11 -21.16 0.64
C GLY A 43 -14.26 -19.67 0.90
N GLU A 44 -14.98 -18.99 0.02
CA GLU A 44 -15.68 -17.70 0.22
C GLU A 44 -15.08 -16.76 1.28
N ARG A 45 -13.87 -16.24 1.03
CA ARG A 45 -13.46 -15.03 1.78
C ARG A 45 -14.37 -13.89 1.32
N PRO A 46 -15.06 -13.19 2.23
CA PRO A 46 -15.90 -12.07 1.85
C PRO A 46 -15.07 -11.06 1.05
N LEU A 47 -15.71 -10.47 0.04
CA LEU A 47 -15.07 -9.48 -0.83
C LEU A 47 -14.44 -8.39 0.05
N PRO A 48 -13.13 -8.11 -0.09
CA PRO A 48 -12.49 -7.06 0.68
C PRO A 48 -13.25 -5.73 0.57
N PRO A 49 -13.46 -4.99 1.68
CA PRO A 49 -14.30 -3.79 1.69
C PRO A 49 -13.89 -2.72 0.68
N TYR A 50 -12.61 -2.63 0.33
CA TYR A 50 -12.15 -1.63 -0.62
C TYR A 50 -12.62 -1.89 -2.06
N LEU A 51 -12.99 -3.12 -2.42
CA LEU A 51 -13.49 -3.47 -3.76
C LEU A 51 -14.94 -3.03 -3.98
N THR A 52 -15.66 -2.64 -2.92
CA THR A 52 -17.00 -2.06 -3.03
C THR A 52 -16.97 -0.55 -3.28
N TYR A 53 -15.79 0.09 -3.16
CA TYR A 53 -15.62 1.53 -3.36
C TYR A 53 -15.13 1.87 -4.77
N VAL A 54 -15.56 3.02 -5.27
CA VAL A 54 -15.06 3.57 -6.54
C VAL A 54 -13.73 4.32 -6.31
N ARG A 55 -12.75 4.09 -7.18
CA ARG A 55 -11.46 4.79 -7.11
C ARG A 55 -11.62 6.26 -7.50
N LYS A 56 -11.10 7.16 -6.66
CA LYS A 56 -11.05 8.60 -6.92
C LYS A 56 -9.65 9.13 -6.64
N GLU A 57 -9.12 9.93 -7.55
CA GLU A 57 -7.89 10.68 -7.31
C GLU A 57 -8.16 11.94 -6.50
N CYS A 58 -7.36 12.17 -5.46
CA CYS A 58 -7.45 13.32 -4.55
C CYS A 58 -6.06 13.91 -4.33
N ARG A 59 -5.91 15.23 -4.54
CA ARG A 59 -4.70 15.97 -4.19
C ARG A 59 -4.94 16.66 -2.86
N LEU A 60 -4.07 16.38 -1.90
CA LEU A 60 -4.08 17.00 -0.58
C LEU A 60 -2.84 17.87 -0.43
N ARG A 61 -2.94 18.92 0.39
CA ARG A 61 -1.77 19.68 0.80
C ARG A 61 -0.89 18.83 1.75
N PRO A 62 0.42 19.08 1.84
CA PRO A 62 1.32 18.33 2.71
C PRO A 62 0.86 18.30 4.18
N ASP A 63 0.44 19.44 4.72
CA ASP A 63 -0.05 19.57 6.11
C ASP A 63 -1.27 18.68 6.37
N GLN A 64 -2.16 18.56 5.38
CA GLN A 64 -3.35 17.71 5.49
C GLN A 64 -2.98 16.23 5.50
N LEU A 65 -2.03 15.82 4.66
CA LEU A 65 -1.58 14.42 4.61
C LEU A 65 -0.89 14.02 5.92
N ASP A 66 -0.04 14.89 6.46
CA ASP A 66 0.63 14.68 7.75
C ASP A 66 -0.39 14.57 8.89
N ALA A 67 -1.38 15.47 8.90
CA ALA A 67 -2.45 15.45 9.90
C ALA A 67 -3.29 14.15 9.83
N LEU A 68 -3.66 13.70 8.63
CA LEU A 68 -4.39 12.44 8.44
C LEU A 68 -3.57 11.23 8.90
N THR A 69 -2.28 11.20 8.58
CA THR A 69 -1.37 10.13 9.00
C THR A 69 -1.26 10.08 10.52
N ALA A 70 -1.05 11.22 11.17
CA ALA A 70 -0.96 11.32 12.62
C ALA A 70 -2.27 10.91 13.30
N LEU A 71 -3.41 11.35 12.75
CA LEU A 71 -4.74 11.01 13.25
C LEU A 71 -5.02 9.50 13.13
N ALA A 72 -4.77 8.90 11.97
CA ALA A 72 -4.96 7.46 11.77
C ALA A 72 -4.10 6.65 12.73
N ARG A 73 -2.82 7.02 12.92
CA ARG A 73 -1.94 6.37 13.90
C ARG A 73 -2.49 6.49 15.32
N ARG A 74 -2.95 7.67 15.72
CA ARG A 74 -3.53 7.91 17.05
C ARG A 74 -4.76 7.02 17.29
N LEU A 75 -5.72 7.04 16.38
CA LEU A 75 -6.96 6.26 16.50
C LEU A 75 -6.71 4.75 16.53
N ASN A 76 -5.79 4.24 15.70
CA ASN A 76 -5.46 2.82 15.73
C ASN A 76 -4.79 2.39 17.06
N ARG A 77 -3.94 3.25 17.64
CA ARG A 77 -3.35 3.00 18.97
C ARG A 77 -4.42 2.98 20.06
N GLU A 78 -5.33 3.94 20.05
CA GLU A 78 -6.44 4.02 21.01
C GLU A 78 -7.35 2.78 20.92
N ARG A 79 -7.59 2.28 19.70
CA ARG A 79 -8.36 1.05 19.48
C ARG A 79 -7.65 -0.22 19.95
N LYS A 80 -6.34 -0.21 20.20
CA LYS A 80 -5.54 -1.40 20.59
C LYS A 80 -5.79 -2.61 19.68
N GLY A 81 -5.90 -2.38 18.37
CA GLY A 81 -6.15 -3.45 17.38
C GLY A 81 -7.59 -3.95 17.31
N LYS A 82 -8.54 -3.32 18.01
CA LYS A 82 -9.96 -3.67 17.91
C LYS A 82 -10.58 -3.11 16.62
N GLY A 83 -11.20 -4.01 15.85
CA GLY A 83 -11.92 -3.68 14.62
C GLY A 83 -11.02 -3.44 13.41
N GLU A 84 -11.61 -2.94 12.33
CA GLU A 84 -10.88 -2.68 11.09
C GLU A 84 -9.89 -1.53 11.23
N ARG A 85 -8.74 -1.66 10.55
CA ARG A 85 -7.67 -0.68 10.53
C ARG A 85 -8.15 0.64 9.92
N ILE A 86 -7.93 1.73 10.64
CA ILE A 86 -8.24 3.08 10.14
C ILE A 86 -7.08 3.55 9.28
N THR A 87 -7.36 4.01 8.06
CA THR A 87 -6.38 4.58 7.11
C THR A 87 -6.73 6.03 6.78
N GLU A 88 -5.86 6.74 6.06
CA GLU A 88 -6.20 8.08 5.56
C GLU A 88 -7.47 8.02 4.70
N ASN A 89 -7.63 6.98 3.86
CA ASN A 89 -8.83 6.80 3.04
C ASN A 89 -10.10 6.59 3.86
N THR A 90 -10.03 5.95 5.03
CA THR A 90 -11.19 5.84 5.92
C THR A 90 -11.57 7.21 6.48
N LEU A 91 -10.57 8.01 6.88
CA LEU A 91 -10.80 9.36 7.40
C LEU A 91 -11.34 10.32 6.33
N ILE A 92 -10.85 10.23 5.09
CA ILE A 92 -11.34 11.03 3.96
C ILE A 92 -12.81 10.71 3.69
N ARG A 93 -13.19 9.43 3.66
CA ARG A 93 -14.60 9.04 3.46
C ARG A 93 -15.50 9.56 4.59
N TRP A 94 -15.08 9.42 5.84
CA TRP A 94 -15.82 10.00 6.98
C TRP A 94 -15.94 11.52 6.91
N ALA A 95 -14.89 12.24 6.49
CA ALA A 95 -14.96 13.68 6.31
C ALA A 95 -15.97 14.07 5.22
N VAL A 96 -16.04 13.29 4.13
CA VAL A 96 -17.06 13.46 3.08
C VAL A 96 -18.46 13.21 3.64
N ASP A 97 -18.68 12.13 4.38
CA ASP A 97 -19.98 11.84 5.00
C ASP A 97 -20.44 12.98 5.93
N LEU A 98 -19.52 13.50 6.75
CA LEU A 98 -19.79 14.62 7.65
C LEU A 98 -20.12 15.91 6.88
N LEU A 99 -19.41 16.17 5.78
CA LEU A 99 -19.65 17.34 4.93
C LEU A 99 -21.04 17.27 4.26
N LEU A 100 -21.37 16.11 3.67
CA LEU A 100 -22.67 15.91 2.99
C LEU A 100 -23.83 16.01 3.99
N LYS A 101 -23.70 15.37 5.16
CA LYS A 101 -24.70 15.46 6.23
C LYS A 101 -24.91 16.89 6.72
N LYS A 102 -23.84 17.68 6.82
CA LYS A 102 -23.95 19.10 7.20
C LYS A 102 -24.77 19.88 6.17
N LEU A 103 -24.52 19.67 4.88
CA LEU A 103 -25.24 20.34 3.80
C LEU A 103 -26.73 19.96 3.77
N GLU A 104 -27.05 18.69 4.00
CA GLU A 104 -28.45 18.22 4.12
C GLU A 104 -29.20 18.91 5.26
N LEU A 105 -28.54 19.11 6.41
CA LEU A 105 -29.14 19.80 7.55
C LEU A 105 -29.37 21.30 7.28
N GLU A 106 -28.44 21.95 6.59
CA GLU A 106 -28.57 23.36 6.22
C GLU A 106 -29.71 23.56 5.20
N THR A 107 -29.71 22.76 4.12
CA THR A 107 -30.74 22.85 3.06
C THR A 107 -32.12 22.37 3.52
N GLY A 108 -32.21 21.40 4.44
CA GLY A 108 -33.45 20.98 5.07
C GLY A 108 -34.03 22.01 6.06
N SER A 109 -33.24 23.00 6.49
CA SER A 109 -33.71 24.06 7.40
C SER A 109 -34.38 25.23 6.69
N ASP A 110 -34.09 25.45 5.41
CA ASP A 110 -34.67 26.53 4.58
C ASP A 110 -36.14 26.26 4.16
N GLY A 111 -36.66 25.06 4.42
CA GLY A 111 -38.01 24.62 4.02
C GLY A 111 -39.11 24.73 5.09
N LYS A 112 -38.84 25.32 6.26
CA LYS A 112 -39.90 25.58 7.25
C LYS A 112 -40.51 26.97 7.03
N GLU A 113 -41.52 27.03 6.17
CA GLU A 113 -42.49 28.13 6.18
C GLU A 113 -43.05 28.26 7.60
N VAL A 114 -42.85 29.45 8.17
CA VAL A 114 -43.49 29.89 9.40
C VAL A 114 -44.94 30.19 9.04
N THR A 115 -45.85 29.31 9.47
CA THR A 115 -47.31 29.55 9.54
C THR A 115 -47.65 30.85 10.26
#